data_AF-X1JYE9-F1
#
_entry.id   AF-X1JYE9-F1
#
_cell.length_a   1.000
_cell.length_b   1.000
_cell.length_c   1.000
_cell.angle_alpha   90.00
_cell.angle_beta   90.00
_cell.angle_gamma   90.00
#
_symmetry.space_group_name_H-M   'P 1'
#
loop_
_entity.id
_entity.type
_entity.pdbx_description
1 polymer ?
#
loop_
_entity_poly.entity_id
_entity_poly.type
_entity_poly.pdbx_seq_one_letter_code
_entity_poly.pdbx_strand_id
1 'polypeptide(L)'
;IEQLFGQKVSTNTIERLTHQVGTVLLQQADQELADFQRNRYIPRAQITPKRLYIAADGTTVHEIDGWHESKVGVIYWENERKQRKSCYVGRFDNSEIFGWHLWLQACRCGLRQADELVFLGDGAPWIRNEKRKHFGRATFIIDCPYGTPKVVSRLRTHLGLWESAFGRR
;
A
#
# COMPACT_ATOMS: atom_id res chain seq x y z
N ILE A 1 25.45 5.45 7.20
CA ILE A 1 26.29 5.74 6.01
C ILE A 1 27.77 5.89 6.40
N GLU A 2 28.07 6.50 7.55
CA GLU A 2 29.43 6.67 8.08
C GLU A 2 30.20 5.34 8.27
N GLN A 3 29.54 4.27 8.77
CA GLN A 3 30.16 2.95 8.95
C GLN A 3 30.45 2.16 7.67
N LEU A 4 29.89 2.55 6.51
CA LEU A 4 30.04 1.81 5.24
C LEU A 4 30.87 2.57 4.19
N PHE A 5 30.84 3.90 4.20
CA PHE A 5 31.45 4.73 3.15
C PHE A 5 32.43 5.79 3.66
N GLY A 6 32.66 5.91 4.98
CA GLY A 6 33.58 6.90 5.56
C GLY A 6 33.18 8.37 5.33
N GLN A 7 32.02 8.64 4.74
CA GLN A 7 31.48 9.97 4.50
C GLN A 7 30.31 10.27 5.44
N LYS A 8 30.36 11.45 6.06
CA LYS A 8 29.33 11.97 6.96
C LYS A 8 28.35 12.82 6.16
N VAL A 9 27.18 12.27 5.87
CA VAL A 9 26.08 13.01 5.25
C VAL A 9 25.28 13.71 6.36
N SER A 10 25.07 15.02 6.23
CA SER A 10 24.29 15.76 7.23
C SER A 10 22.81 15.39 7.19
N THR A 11 22.13 15.49 8.33
CA THR A 11 20.68 15.28 8.44
C THR A 11 19.92 16.10 7.40
N ASN A 12 20.30 17.37 7.21
CA ASN A 12 19.68 18.26 6.23
C ASN A 12 19.86 17.80 4.78
N THR A 13 20.95 17.10 4.47
CA THR A 13 21.18 16.54 3.13
C THR A 13 20.28 15.33 2.88
N ILE A 14 20.10 14.46 3.88
CA ILE A 14 19.18 13.32 3.82
C ILE A 14 17.74 13.79 3.71
N GLU A 15 17.37 14.79 4.51
CA GLU A 15 16.06 15.43 4.47
C GLU A 15 15.77 15.99 3.08
N ARG A 16 16.64 16.87 2.56
CA ARG A 16 16.47 17.47 1.23
C ARG A 16 16.37 16.43 0.13
N LEU A 17 17.20 15.39 0.17
CA LEU A 17 17.13 14.30 -0.81
C LEU A 17 15.81 13.53 -0.71
N THR A 18 15.38 13.21 0.50
CA THR A 18 14.08 12.55 0.74
C THR A 18 12.93 13.39 0.20
N HIS A 19 12.94 14.71 0.43
CA HIS A 19 11.96 15.63 -0.13
C HIS A 19 11.98 15.67 -1.66
N GLN A 20 13.17 15.72 -2.26
CA GLN A 20 13.32 15.73 -3.72
C GLN A 20 12.79 14.44 -4.35
N VAL A 21 13.20 13.28 -3.84
CA VAL A 21 12.74 11.97 -4.32
C VAL A 21 11.23 11.82 -4.10
N GLY A 22 10.73 12.20 -2.92
CA GLY A 22 9.31 12.18 -2.60
C GLY A 22 8.49 13.05 -3.57
N THR A 23 8.96 14.27 -3.86
CA THR A 23 8.29 15.18 -4.80
C THR A 23 8.18 14.57 -6.20
N VAL A 24 9.27 13.98 -6.70
CA VAL A 24 9.27 13.34 -8.03
C VAL A 24 8.32 12.15 -8.06
N LEU A 25 8.30 11.31 -7.01
CA LEU A 25 7.41 10.15 -6.93
C LEU A 25 5.93 10.57 -6.87
N LEU A 26 5.60 11.64 -6.13
CA LEU A 26 4.25 12.16 -6.05
C LEU A 26 3.79 12.75 -7.39
N GLN A 27 4.64 13.55 -8.04
CA GLN A 27 4.35 14.11 -9.37
C GLN A 27 4.13 13.02 -10.43
N GLN A 28 4.93 11.95 -10.41
CA GLN A 28 4.73 10.81 -11.31
C GLN A 28 3.39 10.12 -11.06
N ALA A 29 3.03 9.90 -9.80
CA ALA A 29 1.74 9.30 -9.44
C ALA A 29 0.55 10.19 -9.85
N ASP A 30 0.69 11.52 -9.72
CA ASP A 30 -0.33 12.50 -10.14
C ASP A 30 -0.50 12.52 -11.65
N GLN A 31 0.61 12.50 -12.39
CA GLN A 31 0.57 12.43 -13.85
C GLN A 31 -0.08 11.13 -14.34
N GLU A 32 0.24 10.00 -13.71
CA GLU A 32 -0.36 8.71 -14.04
C GLU A 32 -1.88 8.71 -13.79
N LEU A 33 -2.32 9.33 -12.70
CA LEU A 33 -3.74 9.52 -12.44
C LEU A 33 -4.40 10.43 -13.49
N ALA A 34 -3.76 11.54 -13.85
CA ALA A 34 -4.26 12.44 -14.89
C ALA A 34 -4.38 11.75 -16.26
N ASP A 35 -3.39 10.93 -16.62
CA ASP A 35 -3.39 10.14 -17.87
C ASP A 35 -4.50 9.09 -17.87
N PHE A 36 -4.71 8.42 -16.74
CA PHE A 36 -5.84 7.51 -16.58
C PHE A 36 -7.18 8.25 -16.69
N GLN A 37 -7.34 9.41 -16.06
CA GLN A 37 -8.59 10.17 -16.12
C GLN A 37 -8.91 10.65 -17.55
N ARG A 38 -7.90 11.12 -18.27
CA ARG A 38 -8.04 11.65 -19.64
C ARG A 38 -8.23 10.56 -20.67
N ASN A 39 -7.35 9.56 -20.65
CA ASN A 39 -7.19 8.61 -21.76
C ASN A 39 -7.59 7.18 -21.38
N ARG A 40 -7.98 6.94 -20.12
CA ARG A 40 -8.21 5.59 -19.55
C ARG A 40 -7.01 4.67 -19.72
N TYR A 41 -5.81 5.26 -19.76
CA TYR A 41 -4.57 4.51 -19.81
C TYR A 41 -4.35 3.82 -18.47
N ILE A 42 -4.34 2.49 -18.49
CA ILE A 42 -4.05 1.68 -17.31
C ILE A 42 -2.60 1.24 -17.40
N PRO A 43 -1.80 1.42 -16.33
CA PRO A 43 -0.40 1.05 -16.38
C PRO A 43 -0.22 -0.44 -16.61
N ARG A 44 0.81 -0.76 -17.40
CA ARG A 44 1.22 -2.14 -17.63
C ARG A 44 1.69 -2.76 -16.33
N ALA A 45 1.19 -3.96 -16.04
CA ALA A 45 1.66 -4.76 -14.92
C ALA A 45 3.16 -5.06 -15.07
N GLN A 46 3.93 -4.73 -14.02
CA GLN A 46 5.36 -4.99 -13.93
C GLN A 46 5.64 -6.36 -13.29
N ILE A 47 4.65 -6.89 -12.58
CA ILE A 47 4.65 -8.21 -11.97
C ILE A 47 3.29 -8.89 -12.21
N THR A 48 3.26 -10.21 -12.11
CA THR A 48 2.04 -11.01 -12.25
C THR A 48 1.98 -12.07 -11.14
N PRO A 49 1.68 -11.68 -9.89
CA PRO A 49 1.64 -12.63 -8.79
C PRO A 49 0.37 -13.47 -8.85
N LYS A 50 0.44 -14.73 -8.38
CA LYS A 50 -0.76 -15.58 -8.23
C LYS A 50 -1.75 -14.97 -7.26
N ARG A 51 -1.25 -14.42 -6.15
CA ARG A 51 -2.05 -13.75 -5.11
C ARG A 51 -1.49 -12.37 -4.82
N LEU A 52 -2.35 -11.37 -4.84
CA LEU A 52 -2.04 -9.99 -4.49
C LEU A 52 -2.82 -9.57 -3.24
N TYR A 53 -2.11 -9.00 -2.27
CA TYR A 53 -2.70 -8.42 -1.08
C TYR A 53 -2.62 -6.91 -1.16
N ILE A 54 -3.71 -6.25 -0.81
CA ILE A 54 -3.81 -4.79 -0.69
C ILE A 54 -4.28 -4.53 0.73
N ALA A 55 -3.59 -3.67 1.48
CA ALA A 55 -4.08 -3.16 2.74
C ALA A 55 -4.14 -1.64 2.67
N ALA A 56 -5.15 -1.04 3.30
CA ALA A 56 -5.28 0.40 3.44
C ALA A 56 -5.57 0.75 4.90
N ASP A 57 -5.05 1.88 5.34
CA ASP A 57 -5.26 2.43 6.68
C ASP A 57 -5.16 3.97 6.65
N GLY A 58 -5.69 4.61 7.69
CA GLY A 58 -5.54 6.05 7.95
C GLY A 58 -4.70 6.27 9.21
N THR A 59 -3.75 7.20 9.14
CA THR A 59 -2.91 7.60 10.27
C THR A 59 -2.85 9.12 10.37
N THR A 60 -2.45 9.64 11.52
CA THR A 60 -2.24 11.08 11.71
C THR A 60 -0.75 11.38 11.75
N VAL A 61 -0.31 12.31 10.91
CA VAL A 61 1.08 12.79 10.85
C VAL A 61 1.12 14.23 11.33
N HIS A 62 2.09 14.57 12.17
CA HIS A 62 2.29 15.93 12.64
C HIS A 62 3.20 16.67 11.65
N GLU A 63 2.66 17.67 10.97
CA GLU A 63 3.38 18.60 10.11
C GLU A 63 3.67 19.92 10.83
N ILE A 64 4.27 20.88 10.12
CA ILE A 64 4.70 22.18 10.66
C ILE A 64 3.50 22.98 11.20
N ASP A 65 2.33 22.84 10.56
CA ASP A 65 1.10 23.57 10.85
C ASP A 65 0.06 22.75 11.63
N GLY A 66 0.36 21.50 12.00
CA GLY A 66 -0.48 20.69 12.90
C GLY A 66 -0.60 19.22 12.52
N TRP A 67 -1.60 18.55 13.10
CA TRP A 67 -1.91 17.15 12.81
C TRP A 67 -2.78 17.04 11.56
N HIS A 68 -2.32 16.25 10.59
CA HIS A 68 -3.04 15.97 9.35
C HIS A 68 -3.27 14.47 9.20
N GLU A 69 -4.43 14.10 8.65
CA GLU A 69 -4.69 12.71 8.28
C GLU A 69 -3.92 12.35 7.01
N SER A 70 -3.13 11.28 7.08
CA SER A 70 -2.46 10.65 5.96
C SER A 70 -3.05 9.27 5.73
N LYS A 71 -3.29 8.91 4.46
CA LYS A 71 -3.76 7.59 4.06
C LYS A 71 -2.60 6.79 3.53
N VAL A 72 -2.48 5.56 4.01
CA VAL A 72 -1.40 4.66 3.65
C VAL A 72 -1.97 3.37 3.10
N GLY A 73 -1.40 2.93 1.99
CA GLY A 73 -1.69 1.66 1.38
C GLY A 73 -0.43 0.85 1.18
N VAL A 74 -0.51 -0.46 1.42
CA VAL A 74 0.53 -1.40 1.07
C VAL A 74 -0.02 -2.44 0.11
N ILE A 75 0.68 -2.63 -1.01
CA ILE A 75 0.44 -3.71 -1.95
C ILE A 75 1.57 -4.70 -1.77
N TYR A 76 1.26 -5.94 -1.43
CA TYR A 76 2.29 -6.96 -1.24
C TYR A 76 1.93 -8.30 -1.84
N TRP A 77 2.97 -9.06 -2.19
CA TRP A 77 2.86 -10.38 -2.81
C TRP A 77 4.06 -11.24 -2.41
N GLU A 78 3.98 -12.53 -2.73
CA GLU A 78 5.06 -13.47 -2.58
C GLU A 78 5.68 -13.75 -3.96
N ASN A 79 7.02 -13.67 -4.06
CA ASN A 79 7.71 -14.03 -5.30
C ASN A 79 7.97 -15.55 -5.38
N GLU A 80 8.55 -16.01 -6.49
CA GLU A 80 8.86 -17.44 -6.73
C GLU A 80 9.75 -18.07 -5.63
N ARG A 81 10.55 -17.26 -4.93
CA ARG A 81 11.42 -17.69 -3.82
C ARG A 81 10.74 -17.63 -2.45
N LYS A 82 9.42 -17.48 -2.41
CA LYS A 82 8.63 -17.31 -1.19
C LYS A 82 9.00 -16.08 -0.36
N GLN A 83 9.55 -15.06 -1.00
CA GLN A 83 9.90 -13.80 -0.33
C GLN A 83 8.77 -12.80 -0.50
N ARG A 84 8.35 -12.20 0.62
CA ARG A 84 7.40 -11.08 0.60
C ARG A 84 8.05 -9.86 -0.05
N LYS A 85 7.36 -9.28 -1.03
CA LYS A 85 7.68 -8.01 -1.68
C LYS A 85 6.51 -7.06 -1.48
N SER A 86 6.79 -5.76 -1.42
CA SER A 86 5.80 -4.75 -1.11
C SER A 86 6.07 -3.44 -1.83
N CYS A 87 5.01 -2.77 -2.23
CA CYS A 87 4.99 -1.37 -2.66
C CYS A 87 4.08 -0.59 -1.72
N TYR A 88 4.37 0.69 -1.52
CA TYR A 88 3.64 1.55 -0.60
C TYR A 88 3.09 2.76 -1.36
N VAL A 89 1.93 3.23 -0.92
CA VAL A 89 1.30 4.48 -1.37
C VAL A 89 0.97 5.26 -0.11
N GLY A 90 1.50 6.48 0.03
CA GLY A 90 1.19 7.38 1.14
C GLY A 90 0.76 8.72 0.59
N ARG A 91 -0.39 9.24 1.03
CA ARG A 91 -0.97 10.48 0.51
C ARG A 91 -1.70 11.26 1.62
N PHE A 92 -1.62 12.58 1.57
CA PHE A 92 -2.45 13.49 2.38
C PHE A 92 -3.80 13.83 1.72
N ASP A 93 -4.13 13.16 0.62
CA ASP A 93 -5.38 13.40 -0.11
C ASP A 93 -6.62 12.85 0.62
N ASN A 94 -7.79 13.25 0.13
CA ASN A 94 -9.05 12.61 0.48
C ASN A 94 -9.06 11.12 0.04
N SER A 95 -10.01 10.35 0.60
CA SER A 95 -10.08 8.91 0.36
C SER A 95 -10.30 8.53 -1.11
N GLU A 96 -11.00 9.36 -1.87
CA GLU A 96 -11.31 9.09 -3.27
C GLU A 96 -10.07 9.21 -4.17
N ILE A 97 -9.29 10.28 -4.02
CA ILE A 97 -8.05 10.46 -4.78
C ILE A 97 -7.03 9.40 -4.38
N PHE A 98 -6.89 9.14 -3.07
CA PHE A 98 -6.06 8.05 -2.56
C PHE A 98 -6.46 6.69 -3.13
N GLY A 99 -7.75 6.37 -3.20
CA GLY A 99 -8.27 5.12 -3.76
C GLY A 99 -7.83 4.89 -5.20
N TRP A 100 -7.80 5.95 -6.02
CA TRP A 100 -7.29 5.88 -7.39
C TRP A 100 -5.78 5.62 -7.46
N HIS A 101 -4.96 6.32 -6.67
CA HIS A 101 -3.51 6.07 -6.63
C HIS A 101 -3.20 4.64 -6.17
N LEU A 102 -3.91 4.17 -5.13
CA LEU A 102 -3.79 2.80 -4.64
C LEU A 102 -4.14 1.79 -5.72
N TRP A 103 -5.21 2.04 -6.47
CA TRP A 103 -5.64 1.17 -7.57
C TRP A 103 -4.66 1.16 -8.74
N LEU A 104 -4.13 2.31 -9.16
CA LEU A 104 -3.12 2.40 -10.22
C LEU A 104 -1.83 1.68 -9.82
N GLN A 105 -1.36 1.89 -8.59
CA GLN A 105 -0.20 1.17 -8.08
C GLN A 105 -0.47 -0.33 -7.99
N ALA A 106 -1.66 -0.76 -7.56
CA ALA A 106 -2.04 -2.16 -7.59
C ALA A 106 -2.09 -2.72 -9.02
N CYS A 107 -2.54 -1.96 -10.02
CA CYS A 107 -2.47 -2.36 -11.43
C CYS A 107 -1.03 -2.61 -11.90
N ARG A 108 -0.08 -1.75 -11.51
CA ARG A 108 1.35 -1.99 -11.74
C ARG A 108 1.83 -3.27 -11.06
N CYS A 109 1.28 -3.57 -9.88
CA CYS A 109 1.52 -4.81 -9.14
C CYS A 109 0.71 -6.03 -9.64
N GLY A 110 0.09 -5.96 -10.82
CA GLY A 110 -0.56 -7.11 -11.43
C GLY A 110 -1.98 -7.37 -10.92
N LEU A 111 -2.66 -6.38 -10.35
CA LEU A 111 -4.05 -6.50 -9.85
C LEU A 111 -4.99 -7.18 -10.84
N ARG A 112 -4.84 -6.91 -12.14
CA ARG A 112 -5.74 -7.43 -13.18
C ARG A 112 -5.46 -8.89 -13.52
N GLN A 113 -4.21 -9.32 -13.36
CA GLN A 113 -3.68 -10.62 -13.74
C GLN A 113 -3.67 -11.62 -12.58
N ALA A 114 -3.71 -11.14 -11.33
CA ALA A 114 -3.70 -12.01 -10.17
C ALA A 114 -4.97 -12.88 -10.10
N ASP A 115 -4.78 -14.16 -9.80
CA ASP A 115 -5.85 -15.14 -9.64
C ASP A 115 -6.66 -14.83 -8.36
N GLU A 116 -5.94 -14.45 -7.31
CA GLU A 116 -6.51 -14.16 -6.00
C GLU A 116 -6.17 -12.75 -5.52
N LEU A 117 -7.22 -12.04 -5.09
CA LEU A 117 -7.12 -10.68 -4.56
C LEU A 117 -7.66 -10.64 -3.14
N VAL A 118 -6.85 -10.14 -2.21
CA VAL A 118 -7.23 -9.93 -0.82
C VAL A 118 -7.10 -8.46 -0.49
N PHE A 119 -8.16 -7.86 0.05
CA PHE A 119 -8.16 -6.48 0.53
C PHE A 119 -8.30 -6.47 2.05
N LEU A 120 -7.38 -5.83 2.75
CA LEU A 120 -7.32 -5.71 4.20
C LEU A 120 -7.61 -4.28 4.63
N GLY A 121 -8.29 -4.12 5.76
CA GLY A 121 -8.44 -2.83 6.43
C GLY A 121 -9.27 -2.94 7.70
N ASP A 122 -9.28 -1.89 8.51
CA ASP A 122 -9.97 -1.82 9.81
C ASP A 122 -11.51 -1.88 9.72
N GLY A 123 -12.06 -1.75 8.50
CA GLY A 123 -13.49 -1.74 8.25
C GLY A 123 -14.13 -0.36 8.33
N ALA A 124 -13.35 0.73 8.37
CA ALA A 124 -13.85 2.09 8.28
C ALA A 124 -14.70 2.31 7.02
N PRO A 125 -15.74 3.18 7.07
CA PRO A 125 -16.64 3.40 5.95
C PRO A 125 -15.94 3.78 4.64
N TRP A 126 -14.92 4.63 4.71
CA TRP A 126 -14.16 5.05 3.53
C TRP A 126 -13.36 3.87 2.94
N ILE A 127 -12.75 3.01 3.76
CA ILE A 127 -12.04 1.81 3.27
C ILE A 127 -13.00 0.86 2.56
N ARG A 128 -14.19 0.63 3.14
CA ARG A 128 -15.23 -0.20 2.49
C ARG A 128 -15.66 0.40 1.16
N ASN A 129 -15.78 1.73 1.09
CA ASN A 129 -16.13 2.43 -0.14
C ASN A 129 -15.05 2.24 -1.21
N GLU A 130 -13.78 2.49 -0.89
CA GLU A 130 -12.67 2.35 -1.84
C GLU A 130 -12.48 0.90 -2.27
N LYS A 131 -12.61 -0.06 -1.36
CA LYS A 131 -12.64 -1.50 -1.69
C LYS A 131 -13.74 -1.80 -2.72
N ARG A 132 -14.96 -1.31 -2.50
CA ARG A 132 -16.09 -1.56 -3.40
C ARG A 132 -15.86 -0.91 -4.78
N LYS A 133 -15.37 0.32 -4.80
CA LYS A 133 -15.15 1.12 -6.02
C LYS A 133 -14.01 0.57 -6.89
N HIS A 134 -12.89 0.21 -6.28
CA HIS A 134 -11.66 -0.12 -6.98
C HIS A 134 -11.31 -1.61 -6.99
N PHE A 135 -11.72 -2.34 -5.95
CA PHE A 135 -11.29 -3.72 -5.68
C PHE A 135 -12.49 -4.66 -5.53
N GLY A 136 -13.49 -4.50 -6.40
CA GLY A 136 -14.74 -5.29 -6.35
C GLY A 136 -14.52 -6.80 -6.28
N ARG A 137 -13.54 -7.32 -7.05
CA ARG A 137 -13.13 -8.74 -7.09
C ARG A 137 -12.42 -9.23 -5.83
N ALA A 138 -11.93 -8.35 -4.96
CA ALA A 138 -11.12 -8.76 -3.82
C ALA A 138 -11.98 -9.32 -2.68
N THR A 139 -11.45 -10.34 -2.00
CA THR A 139 -11.97 -10.80 -0.71
C THR A 139 -11.60 -9.77 0.35
N PHE A 140 -12.60 -9.18 1.00
CA PHE A 140 -12.36 -8.22 2.08
C PHE A 140 -12.18 -8.94 3.41
N ILE A 141 -11.10 -8.66 4.12
CA ILE A 141 -10.83 -9.17 5.47
C ILE A 141 -10.59 -7.99 6.39
N ILE A 142 -11.29 -7.99 7.53
CA ILE A 142 -11.13 -6.96 8.55
C ILE A 142 -9.83 -7.24 9.32
N ASP A 143 -8.92 -6.28 9.31
CA ASP A 143 -7.71 -6.30 10.11
C ASP A 143 -8.06 -5.80 11.51
N CYS A 144 -8.41 -6.73 12.41
CA CYS A 144 -8.72 -6.43 13.80
C CYS A 144 -7.84 -7.30 14.71
N PRO A 145 -7.02 -6.70 15.58
CA PRO A 145 -6.17 -7.45 16.51
C PRO A 145 -6.97 -8.25 17.57
N TYR A 146 -8.27 -7.98 17.74
CA TYR A 146 -9.16 -8.67 18.69
C TYR A 146 -10.09 -9.72 18.05
N GLY A 147 -9.80 -10.15 16.81
CA GLY A 147 -10.71 -10.95 15.97
C GLY A 147 -11.42 -12.10 16.68
N THR A 148 -12.76 -12.13 16.57
CA THR A 148 -13.57 -13.29 16.97
C THR A 148 -13.15 -14.55 16.19
N PRO A 149 -13.42 -15.78 16.69
CA PRO A 149 -12.85 -17.04 16.17
C PRO A 149 -13.07 -17.30 14.67
N LYS A 150 -14.10 -16.70 14.06
CA LYS A 150 -14.42 -16.82 12.62
C LYS A 150 -13.47 -16.00 11.73
N VAL A 151 -12.95 -14.87 12.21
CA VAL A 151 -11.98 -14.05 11.48
C VAL A 151 -10.61 -14.71 11.54
N VAL A 152 -10.23 -15.23 12.72
CA VAL A 152 -8.97 -15.94 12.94
C VAL A 152 -8.90 -17.25 12.13
N SER A 153 -9.99 -18.01 12.00
CA SER A 153 -9.98 -19.24 11.19
C SER A 153 -9.82 -18.96 9.70
N ARG A 154 -10.45 -17.90 9.16
CA ARG A 154 -10.33 -17.52 7.76
C ARG A 154 -8.98 -16.86 7.44
N LEU A 155 -8.43 -16.08 8.38
CA LEU A 155 -7.05 -15.61 8.36
C LEU A 155 -6.07 -16.80 8.38
N ARG A 156 -6.28 -17.84 9.21
CA ARG A 156 -5.40 -19.04 9.24
C ARG A 156 -5.43 -19.84 7.94
N THR A 157 -6.58 -19.97 7.29
CA THR A 157 -6.69 -20.69 6.01
C THR A 157 -6.07 -19.91 4.84
N HIS A 158 -6.04 -18.57 4.89
CA HIS A 158 -5.52 -17.74 3.79
C HIS A 158 -4.12 -17.16 4.04
N LEU A 159 -3.72 -16.95 5.30
CA LEU A 159 -2.47 -16.33 5.74
C LEU A 159 -1.74 -17.28 6.70
N GLY A 160 -1.19 -18.38 6.16
CA GLY A 160 -0.31 -19.29 6.91
C GLY A 160 1.06 -18.68 7.30
N LEU A 161 1.17 -17.35 7.40
CA LEU A 161 2.44 -16.62 7.57
C LEU A 161 2.37 -15.46 8.58
N TRP A 162 1.31 -15.36 9.40
CA TRP A 162 1.21 -14.28 10.39
C TRP A 162 2.09 -14.52 11.64
N GLU A 163 2.43 -15.78 11.97
CA GLU A 163 3.23 -16.10 13.16
C GLU A 163 4.74 -15.82 13.01
N SER A 164 5.27 -15.66 11.79
CA SER A 164 6.71 -15.45 11.56
C SER A 164 7.12 -13.98 11.45
N ALA A 165 6.17 -13.03 11.40
CA ALA A 165 6.46 -11.60 11.24
C ALA A 165 6.56 -10.83 12.57
N PHE A 166 5.94 -11.33 13.65
CA PHE A 166 6.11 -10.83 15.01
C PHE A 166 6.66 -11.95 15.89
N GLY A 167 7.93 -12.30 15.64
CA GLY A 167 8.71 -13.06 16.59
C GLY A 167 8.79 -12.27 17.89
N ARG A 168 8.07 -12.74 18.91
CA ARG A 168 8.43 -12.48 20.30
C ARG A 168 9.86 -12.98 20.49
N ARG A 169 10.82 -12.07 20.57
CA ARG A 169 11.87 -12.01 21.60
C ARG A 169 12.27 -10.55 21.79
#